data_AF-A0A920T2R2-F1
#
_entry.id   AF-A0A920T2R2-F1
#
_cell.length_a   1.000
_cell.length_b   1.000
_cell.length_c   1.000
_cell.angle_alpha   90.00
_cell.angle_beta   90.00
_cell.angle_gamma   90.00
#
_symmetry.space_group_name_H-M   'P 1'
#
loop_
_entity.id
_entity.type
_entity.pdbx_description
1 polymer ?
#
loop_
_entity_poly.entity_id
_entity_poly.type
_entity_poly.pdbx_seq_one_letter_code
_entity_poly.pdbx_strand_id
1 'polypeptide(L)'
;MSNILESELLPITADLSAKNRLSIGGCDVRDLVQRYGSPLYIYDEATLRGMCRDFVDSFTNLYPRTQIEYSSKAFANPSISKIIDEEGLSMDVVTGGELAVAIAADFPPERLNFHGNNKGREELTEAVRYGIGNITVDSFAEIDLLSEVAEELGVRQNIMLRLSPSIDPHTHLLTTTGILDSNFGFFR
;
A
#
# COMPACT_ATOMS: atom_id res chain seq x y z
N MET A 1 -20.72 -10.22 29.62
CA MET A 1 -20.67 -10.21 28.14
C MET A 1 -20.13 -8.86 27.76
N SER A 2 -18.88 -8.79 27.28
CA SER A 2 -18.31 -7.54 26.78
C SER A 2 -19.15 -7.06 25.61
N ASN A 3 -19.54 -5.79 25.63
CA ASN A 3 -20.29 -5.17 24.55
C ASN A 3 -19.36 -5.10 23.33
N ILE A 4 -19.56 -5.97 22.34
CA ILE A 4 -18.67 -6.08 21.17
C ILE A 4 -18.53 -4.75 20.42
N LEU A 5 -19.54 -3.88 20.50
CA LEU A 5 -19.53 -2.53 19.92
C LEU A 5 -18.64 -1.52 20.67
N GLU A 6 -18.27 -1.78 21.94
CA GLU A 6 -17.33 -0.95 22.69
C GLU A 6 -15.87 -1.34 22.41
N SER A 7 -15.63 -2.35 21.58
CA SER A 7 -14.28 -2.71 21.18
C SER A 7 -13.82 -1.85 20.00
N GLU A 8 -12.65 -1.24 20.13
CA GLU A 8 -11.94 -0.52 19.04
C GLU A 8 -11.46 -1.46 17.90
N LEU A 9 -12.03 -2.66 17.80
CA LEU A 9 -11.61 -3.72 16.89
C LEU A 9 -12.48 -3.84 15.63
N LEU A 10 -13.71 -3.32 15.68
CA LEU A 10 -14.64 -3.41 14.56
C LEU A 10 -14.55 -2.17 13.64
N PRO A 11 -15.03 -2.28 12.39
CA PRO A 11 -15.20 -1.12 11.53
C PRO A 11 -16.02 -0.01 12.21
N ILE A 12 -15.72 1.25 11.91
CA ILE A 12 -16.31 2.42 12.60
C ILE A 12 -17.83 2.53 12.40
N THR A 13 -18.36 1.89 11.35
CA THR A 13 -19.79 1.85 11.05
C THR A 13 -20.49 0.58 11.57
N ALA A 14 -19.78 -0.25 12.33
CA ALA A 14 -20.37 -1.44 12.93
C ALA A 14 -21.42 -1.04 13.97
N ASP A 15 -22.61 -1.63 13.86
CA ASP A 15 -23.73 -1.36 14.76
C ASP A 15 -24.59 -2.61 14.98
N LEU A 16 -25.41 -2.61 16.04
CA LEU A 16 -26.42 -3.63 16.31
C LEU A 16 -27.81 -3.07 16.06
N SER A 17 -28.52 -3.68 15.12
CA SER A 17 -29.94 -3.39 14.90
C SER A 17 -30.79 -3.75 16.15
N ALA A 18 -32.02 -3.24 16.20
CA ALA A 18 -32.99 -3.53 17.28
C ALA A 18 -33.30 -5.03 17.49
N LYS A 19 -32.91 -5.90 16.55
CA LYS A 19 -33.01 -7.36 16.63
C LYS A 19 -31.69 -8.03 17.07
N ASN A 20 -30.73 -7.28 17.60
CA ASN A 20 -29.37 -7.73 17.94
C ASN A 20 -28.64 -8.41 16.77
N ARG A 21 -28.77 -7.85 15.55
CA ARG A 21 -28.02 -8.30 14.37
C ARG A 21 -26.97 -7.25 14.01
N LEU A 22 -25.74 -7.73 13.74
CA LEU A 22 -24.61 -6.90 13.33
C LEU A 22 -24.86 -6.33 11.92
N SER A 23 -24.69 -5.03 11.79
CA SER A 23 -24.62 -4.32 10.51
C SER A 23 -23.27 -3.62 10.36
N ILE A 24 -22.77 -3.54 9.13
CA ILE A 24 -21.55 -2.81 8.74
C ILE A 24 -21.92 -1.92 7.55
N GLY A 25 -21.59 -0.63 7.59
CA GLY A 25 -21.96 0.32 6.54
C GLY A 25 -23.48 0.41 6.34
N GLY A 26 -24.27 0.22 7.41
CA GLY A 26 -25.73 0.14 7.35
C GLY A 26 -26.29 -1.13 6.71
N CYS A 27 -25.46 -2.11 6.34
CA CYS A 27 -25.86 -3.38 5.75
C CYS A 27 -25.85 -4.50 6.78
N ASP A 28 -26.96 -5.24 6.93
CA ASP A 28 -27.03 -6.40 7.82
C ASP A 28 -26.12 -7.53 7.31
N VAL A 29 -25.22 -8.03 8.16
CA VAL A 29 -24.24 -9.05 7.78
C VAL A 29 -24.90 -10.36 7.33
N ARG A 30 -26.08 -10.71 7.86
CA ARG A 30 -26.78 -11.93 7.42
C ARG A 30 -27.35 -11.77 6.02
N ASP A 31 -27.85 -10.58 5.70
CA ASP A 31 -28.38 -10.29 4.36
C ASP A 31 -27.23 -10.31 3.33
N LEU A 32 -26.04 -9.82 3.71
CA LEU A 32 -24.82 -9.93 2.90
C LEU A 32 -24.41 -11.39 2.67
N VAL A 33 -24.38 -12.22 3.72
CA VAL A 33 -24.04 -13.65 3.59
C VAL A 33 -25.08 -14.40 2.75
N GLN A 34 -26.37 -14.08 2.90
CA GLN A 34 -27.42 -14.68 2.07
C GLN A 34 -27.24 -14.33 0.59
N ARG A 35 -26.78 -13.11 0.28
CA ARG A 35 -26.60 -12.64 -1.09
C ARG A 35 -25.29 -13.12 -1.73
N TYR A 36 -24.19 -13.12 -0.98
CA TYR A 36 -22.83 -13.33 -1.51
C TYR A 36 -22.19 -14.66 -1.07
N GLY A 37 -22.82 -15.40 -0.16
CA GLY A 37 -22.28 -16.63 0.40
C GLY A 37 -21.26 -16.41 1.51
N SER A 38 -20.64 -17.49 1.99
CA SER A 38 -19.58 -17.48 3.01
C SER A 38 -18.49 -18.52 2.69
N PRO A 39 -17.20 -18.27 3.00
CA PRO A 39 -16.67 -17.12 3.74
C PRO A 39 -16.73 -15.80 2.93
N LEU A 40 -17.00 -14.69 3.63
CA LEU A 40 -17.18 -13.37 3.04
C LEU A 40 -16.31 -12.34 3.76
N TYR A 41 -15.49 -11.62 2.99
CA TYR A 41 -14.75 -10.46 3.47
C TYR A 41 -15.57 -9.20 3.20
N ILE A 42 -15.80 -8.41 4.25
CA ILE A 42 -16.55 -7.15 4.17
C ILE A 42 -15.57 -6.03 4.52
N TYR A 43 -15.33 -5.15 3.56
CA TYR A 43 -14.52 -3.95 3.75
C TYR A 43 -15.47 -2.77 3.92
N ASP A 44 -15.37 -2.09 5.06
CA ASP A 44 -16.12 -0.86 5.32
C ASP A 44 -15.39 0.34 4.71
N GLU A 45 -15.94 0.89 3.64
CA GLU A 45 -15.36 2.02 2.93
C GLU A 45 -15.23 3.27 3.82
N ALA A 46 -16.17 3.50 4.74
CA ALA A 46 -16.10 4.65 5.65
C ALA A 46 -14.91 4.53 6.60
N THR A 47 -14.64 3.32 7.09
CA THR A 47 -13.44 3.03 7.88
C THR A 47 -12.17 3.27 7.06
N LEU A 48 -12.08 2.71 5.85
CA LEU A 48 -10.90 2.86 4.99
C LEU A 48 -10.59 4.32 4.68
N ARG A 49 -11.60 5.08 4.25
CA ARG A 49 -11.46 6.51 3.94
C ARG A 49 -11.14 7.34 5.20
N GLY A 50 -11.77 7.02 6.33
CA GLY A 50 -11.47 7.64 7.61
C GLY A 50 -9.99 7.51 7.97
N MET A 51 -9.46 6.29 7.92
CA MET A 51 -8.05 6.03 8.18
C MET A 51 -7.13 6.79 7.22
N CYS A 52 -7.45 6.82 5.93
CA CYS A 52 -6.70 7.57 4.93
C CYS A 52 -6.56 9.05 5.32
N ARG A 53 -7.69 9.70 5.65
CA ARG A 53 -7.72 11.10 6.09
C ARG A 53 -6.95 11.32 7.37
N ASP A 54 -7.12 10.45 8.35
CA ASP A 54 -6.43 10.57 9.64
C ASP A 54 -4.91 10.55 9.45
N PHE A 55 -4.37 9.67 8.60
CA PHE A 55 -2.94 9.64 8.27
C PHE A 55 -2.51 10.89 7.50
N VAL A 56 -3.22 11.27 6.44
CA VAL A 56 -2.87 12.45 5.65
C VAL A 56 -2.86 13.68 6.54
N ASP A 57 -3.98 14.00 7.20
CA ASP A 57 -4.13 15.20 8.01
C ASP A 57 -3.12 15.25 9.15
N SER A 58 -2.93 14.15 9.88
CA SER A 58 -2.02 14.13 11.03
C SER A 58 -0.57 14.43 10.64
N PHE A 59 -0.10 13.86 9.53
CA PHE A 59 1.27 14.04 9.10
C PHE A 59 1.49 15.35 8.34
N THR A 60 0.56 15.76 7.46
CA THR A 60 0.73 16.99 6.68
C THR A 60 0.58 18.24 7.53
N ASN A 61 -0.20 18.19 8.62
CA ASN A 61 -0.30 19.30 9.58
C ASN A 61 1.02 19.56 10.32
N LEU A 62 1.82 18.51 10.58
CA LEU A 62 3.12 18.63 11.22
C LEU A 62 4.25 18.90 10.22
N TYR A 63 4.16 18.25 9.06
CA TYR A 63 5.18 18.26 8.01
C TYR A 63 4.52 18.51 6.65
N PRO A 64 4.45 19.77 6.17
CA PRO A 64 3.73 20.11 4.93
C PRO A 64 4.27 19.45 3.66
N ARG A 65 5.46 18.85 3.71
CA ARG A 65 6.10 18.15 2.58
C ARG A 65 6.21 16.65 2.87
N THR A 66 5.11 16.05 3.31
CA THR A 66 5.01 14.61 3.55
C THR A 66 4.11 13.97 2.50
N GLN A 67 4.56 12.85 1.97
CA GLN A 67 3.74 11.93 1.19
C GLN A 67 3.43 10.72 2.05
N ILE A 68 2.17 10.29 2.03
CA ILE A 68 1.71 9.08 2.72
C ILE A 68 1.47 8.03 1.65
N GLU A 69 2.21 6.94 1.71
CA GLU A 69 2.11 5.82 0.78
C GLU A 69 1.30 4.68 1.40
N TYR A 70 0.21 4.29 0.74
CA TYR A 70 -0.48 3.04 1.05
C TYR A 70 0.36 1.86 0.56
N SER A 71 0.57 0.85 1.41
CA SER A 71 1.31 -0.33 1.00
C SER A 71 0.43 -1.37 0.33
N SER A 72 0.64 -1.61 -0.98
CA SER A 72 -0.14 -2.57 -1.77
C SER A 72 -0.10 -4.00 -1.20
N LYS A 73 0.98 -4.34 -0.49
CA LYS A 73 1.18 -5.63 0.18
C LYS A 73 0.07 -5.97 1.17
N ALA A 74 -0.56 -4.95 1.76
CA ALA A 74 -1.66 -5.16 2.70
C ALA A 74 -2.87 -5.74 1.96
N PHE A 75 -3.30 -5.07 0.88
CA PHE A 75 -4.34 -5.56 -0.02
C PHE A 75 -4.46 -4.68 -1.27
N ALA A 76 -4.22 -5.23 -2.46
CA ALA A 76 -4.32 -4.48 -3.72
C ALA A 76 -5.47 -4.99 -4.59
N ASN A 77 -6.38 -4.08 -4.97
CA ASN A 77 -7.36 -4.28 -6.05
C ASN A 77 -7.79 -2.92 -6.61
N PRO A 78 -8.43 -2.87 -7.80
CA PRO A 78 -8.77 -1.59 -8.42
C PRO A 78 -9.69 -0.68 -7.59
N SER A 79 -10.63 -1.26 -6.82
CA SER A 79 -11.53 -0.48 -5.96
C SER A 79 -10.79 0.19 -4.81
N ILE A 80 -9.86 -0.53 -4.17
CA ILE A 80 -9.03 0.03 -3.10
C ILE A 80 -8.08 1.08 -3.68
N SER A 81 -7.40 0.80 -4.79
CA SER A 81 -6.51 1.77 -5.45
C SER A 81 -7.24 3.07 -5.79
N LYS A 82 -8.49 3.00 -6.24
CA LYS A 82 -9.32 4.18 -6.48
C LYS A 82 -9.64 4.97 -5.20
N ILE A 83 -9.98 4.28 -4.10
CA ILE A 83 -10.21 4.94 -2.80
C ILE A 83 -8.93 5.65 -2.33
N ILE A 84 -7.78 4.99 -2.42
CA ILE A 84 -6.48 5.56 -2.05
C ILE A 84 -6.17 6.80 -2.90
N ASP A 85 -6.46 6.75 -4.20
CA ASP A 85 -6.29 7.90 -5.10
C ASP A 85 -7.19 9.07 -4.67
N GLU A 86 -8.49 8.83 -4.51
CA GLU A 86 -9.50 9.82 -4.14
C GLU A 86 -9.24 10.48 -2.78
N GLU A 87 -8.68 9.75 -1.82
CA GLU A 87 -8.30 10.30 -0.51
C GLU A 87 -6.90 10.98 -0.52
N GLY A 88 -6.24 11.06 -1.66
CA GLY A 88 -5.01 11.85 -1.85
C GLY A 88 -3.71 11.16 -1.41
N LEU A 89 -3.72 9.85 -1.18
CA LEU A 89 -2.53 9.09 -0.78
C LEU A 89 -1.69 8.68 -1.98
N SER A 90 -0.38 8.62 -1.82
CA SER A 90 0.49 7.87 -2.74
C SER A 90 0.33 6.36 -2.50
N MET A 91 0.91 5.52 -3.36
CA MET A 91 0.87 4.07 -3.18
C MET A 91 2.23 3.44 -3.50
N ASP A 92 2.68 2.54 -2.63
CA ASP A 92 3.80 1.66 -2.93
C ASP A 92 3.32 0.40 -3.66
N VAL A 93 4.12 -0.07 -4.61
CA VAL A 93 3.96 -1.36 -5.31
C VAL A 93 5.27 -2.13 -5.23
N VAL A 94 5.24 -3.46 -5.30
CA VAL A 94 6.41 -4.32 -4.97
C VAL A 94 6.75 -5.29 -6.07
N THR A 95 5.77 -5.63 -6.89
CA THR A 95 5.90 -6.52 -8.05
C THR A 95 5.09 -5.98 -9.22
N GLY A 96 5.35 -6.49 -10.42
CA GLY A 96 4.58 -6.20 -11.62
C GLY A 96 3.09 -6.50 -11.46
N GLY A 97 2.70 -7.46 -10.61
CA GLY A 97 1.29 -7.77 -10.35
C GLY A 97 0.54 -6.63 -9.65
N GLU A 98 1.16 -5.99 -8.66
CA GLU A 98 0.58 -4.83 -7.97
C GLU A 98 0.61 -3.58 -8.84
N LEU A 99 1.69 -3.40 -9.61
CA LEU A 99 1.76 -2.35 -10.63
C LEU A 99 0.64 -2.50 -11.66
N ALA A 100 0.38 -3.71 -12.15
CA ALA A 100 -0.70 -3.98 -13.09
C ALA A 100 -2.08 -3.65 -12.51
N VAL A 101 -2.30 -3.88 -11.21
CA VAL A 101 -3.53 -3.44 -10.51
C VAL A 101 -3.63 -1.92 -10.46
N ALA A 102 -2.54 -1.23 -10.17
CA ALA A 102 -2.49 0.23 -10.15
C ALA A 102 -2.79 0.84 -11.55
N ILE A 103 -2.20 0.25 -12.59
CA ILE A 103 -2.45 0.62 -14.00
C ILE A 103 -3.92 0.37 -14.36
N ALA A 104 -4.47 -0.79 -14.00
CA ALA A 104 -5.87 -1.14 -14.28
C ALA A 104 -6.88 -0.24 -13.55
N ALA A 105 -6.44 0.43 -12.48
CA ALA A 105 -7.23 1.41 -11.73
C ALA A 105 -7.02 2.86 -12.23
N ASP A 106 -6.22 3.07 -13.27
CA ASP A 106 -5.77 4.39 -13.75
C ASP A 106 -5.15 5.26 -12.63
N PHE A 107 -4.42 4.63 -11.70
CA PHE A 107 -3.82 5.33 -10.57
C PHE A 107 -2.72 6.30 -11.03
N PRO A 108 -2.66 7.55 -10.54
CA PRO A 108 -1.69 8.54 -11.01
C PRO A 108 -0.23 8.05 -10.87
N PRO A 109 0.51 7.87 -11.98
CA PRO A 109 1.81 7.22 -11.94
C PRO A 109 2.85 7.99 -11.14
N GLU A 110 2.78 9.32 -11.11
CA GLU A 110 3.67 10.19 -10.33
C GLU A 110 3.55 10.00 -8.81
N ARG A 111 2.46 9.37 -8.35
CA ARG A 111 2.19 9.03 -6.95
C ARG A 111 2.50 7.57 -6.61
N LEU A 112 3.11 6.83 -7.54
CA LEU A 112 3.56 5.46 -7.33
C LEU A 112 5.05 5.39 -6.99
N ASN A 113 5.38 4.45 -6.10
CA ASN A 113 6.75 4.11 -5.73
C ASN A 113 6.98 2.60 -5.85
N PHE A 114 7.88 2.19 -6.74
CA PHE A 114 8.17 0.78 -6.98
C PHE A 114 9.27 0.26 -6.04
N HIS A 115 8.86 -0.54 -5.05
CA HIS A 115 9.72 -1.32 -4.17
C HIS A 115 9.97 -2.74 -4.69
N GLY A 116 10.86 -3.47 -4.03
CA GLY A 116 11.20 -4.87 -4.35
C GLY A 116 12.70 -5.05 -4.41
N ASN A 117 13.20 -6.18 -3.91
CA ASN A 117 14.64 -6.44 -3.82
C ASN A 117 15.23 -7.14 -5.05
N ASN A 118 14.39 -7.51 -6.02
CA ASN A 118 14.80 -8.23 -7.21
C ASN A 118 13.86 -7.95 -8.39
N LYS A 119 13.74 -6.67 -8.77
CA LYS A 119 12.88 -6.26 -9.90
C LYS A 119 13.46 -6.74 -11.22
N GLY A 120 12.63 -7.36 -12.06
CA GLY A 120 13.00 -7.81 -13.40
C GLY A 120 13.00 -6.68 -14.42
N ARG A 121 13.71 -6.89 -15.55
CA ARG A 121 13.73 -5.93 -16.67
C ARG A 121 12.32 -5.59 -17.17
N GLU A 122 11.46 -6.59 -17.28
CA GLU A 122 10.08 -6.41 -17.78
C GLU A 122 9.28 -5.51 -16.85
N GLU A 123 9.34 -5.77 -15.54
CA GLU A 123 8.66 -4.96 -14.53
C GLU A 123 9.18 -3.51 -14.52
N LEU A 124 10.49 -3.31 -14.60
CA LEU A 124 11.09 -1.98 -14.70
C LEU A 124 10.69 -1.26 -15.98
N THR A 125 10.67 -1.96 -17.11
CA THR A 125 10.26 -1.39 -18.40
C THR A 125 8.79 -0.95 -18.37
N GLU A 126 7.91 -1.77 -17.80
CA GLU A 126 6.50 -1.43 -17.63
C GLU A 126 6.32 -0.22 -16.71
N ALA A 127 6.98 -0.20 -15.56
CA ALA A 127 6.91 0.89 -14.59
C ALA A 127 7.37 2.23 -15.20
N VAL A 128 8.52 2.20 -15.89
CA VAL A 128 9.08 3.39 -16.53
C VAL A 128 8.19 3.86 -17.70
N ARG A 129 7.63 2.95 -18.50
CA ARG A 129 6.67 3.31 -19.57
C ARG A 129 5.37 3.90 -19.04
N TYR A 130 4.89 3.40 -17.90
CA TYR A 130 3.72 3.95 -17.23
C TYR A 130 3.99 5.34 -16.63
N GLY A 131 5.26 5.70 -16.44
CA GLY A 131 5.67 7.01 -15.94
C GLY A 131 5.74 7.07 -14.41
N ILE A 132 6.08 5.95 -13.76
CA ILE A 132 6.12 5.84 -12.30
C ILE A 132 6.96 6.95 -11.65
N GLY A 133 6.44 7.52 -10.57
CA GLY A 133 7.05 8.66 -9.88
C GLY A 133 8.43 8.32 -9.33
N ASN A 134 8.55 7.22 -8.59
CA ASN A 134 9.81 6.78 -7.99
C ASN A 134 10.02 5.27 -8.15
N ILE A 135 11.28 4.86 -8.26
CA ILE A 135 11.70 3.47 -8.10
C ILE A 135 12.66 3.40 -6.91
N THR A 136 12.28 2.65 -5.87
CA THR A 136 13.15 2.41 -4.73
C THR A 136 14.11 1.27 -5.06
N VAL A 137 15.36 1.61 -5.31
CA VAL A 137 16.42 0.71 -5.73
C VAL A 137 17.06 0.02 -4.53
N ASP A 138 17.27 -1.28 -4.65
CA ASP A 138 17.67 -2.17 -3.55
C ASP A 138 19.08 -2.76 -3.77
N SER A 139 19.64 -2.72 -4.99
CA SER A 139 20.95 -3.27 -5.32
C SER A 139 21.70 -2.52 -6.43
N PHE A 140 23.03 -2.68 -6.52
CA PHE A 140 23.83 -2.12 -7.61
C PHE A 140 23.44 -2.66 -8.98
N ALA A 141 23.14 -3.97 -9.07
CA ALA A 141 22.69 -4.59 -10.31
C ALA A 141 21.36 -3.99 -10.81
N GLU A 142 20.47 -3.61 -9.89
CA GLU A 142 19.23 -2.92 -10.24
C GLU A 142 19.48 -1.48 -10.72
N ILE A 143 20.48 -0.77 -10.17
CA ILE A 143 20.89 0.55 -10.69
C ILE A 143 21.31 0.44 -12.16
N ASP A 144 22.19 -0.52 -12.46
CA ASP A 144 22.70 -0.73 -13.82
C ASP A 144 21.54 -1.08 -14.77
N LEU A 145 20.70 -2.04 -14.36
CA LEU A 145 19.53 -2.47 -15.14
C LEU A 145 18.53 -1.34 -15.39
N LEU A 146 18.21 -0.54 -14.37
CA LEU A 146 17.29 0.58 -14.49
C LEU A 146 17.89 1.70 -15.36
N SER A 147 19.21 1.91 -15.29
CA SER A 147 19.90 2.88 -16.16
C SER A 147 19.76 2.49 -17.63
N GLU A 148 19.97 1.21 -17.96
CA GLU A 148 19.80 0.71 -19.33
C GLU A 148 18.35 0.88 -19.82
N VAL A 149 17.36 0.50 -19.01
CA VAL A 149 15.93 0.66 -19.35
C VAL A 149 15.55 2.13 -19.55
N ALA A 150 16.03 3.03 -18.68
CA ALA A 150 15.74 4.45 -18.78
C ALA A 150 16.39 5.09 -20.03
N GLU A 151 17.61 4.67 -20.38
CA GLU A 151 18.29 5.09 -21.60
C GLU A 151 17.56 4.61 -22.87
N GLU A 152 17.17 3.34 -22.91
CA GLU A 152 16.40 2.75 -24.01
C GLU A 152 15.06 3.48 -24.25
N LEU A 153 14.42 3.94 -23.18
CA LEU A 153 13.14 4.65 -23.23
C LEU A 153 13.30 6.17 -23.36
N GLY A 154 14.52 6.71 -23.30
CA GLY A 154 14.80 8.13 -23.44
C GLY A 154 14.26 8.98 -22.28
N VAL A 155 14.19 8.43 -21.07
CA VAL A 155 13.65 9.11 -19.89
C VAL A 155 14.67 9.21 -18.77
N ARG A 156 14.43 10.13 -17.83
CA ARG A 156 15.20 10.23 -16.59
C ARG A 156 14.31 9.82 -15.42
N GLN A 157 14.50 8.61 -14.93
CA GLN A 157 13.72 8.07 -13.81
C GLN A 157 14.20 8.63 -12.47
N ASN A 158 13.27 9.05 -11.61
CA ASN A 158 13.61 9.34 -10.21
C ASN A 158 13.76 8.04 -9.43
N ILE A 159 14.77 8.00 -8.56
CA ILE A 159 15.05 6.85 -7.72
C ILE A 159 15.12 7.25 -6.26
N MET A 160 14.82 6.29 -5.40
CA MET A 160 15.16 6.31 -3.98
C MET A 160 16.14 5.16 -3.71
N LEU A 161 17.07 5.35 -2.78
CA LEU A 161 17.97 4.28 -2.35
C LEU A 161 17.46 3.68 -1.05
N ARG A 162 17.27 2.36 -1.01
CA ARG A 162 16.96 1.69 0.24
C ARG A 162 18.24 1.49 1.05
N LEU A 163 18.30 2.12 2.21
CA LEU A 163 19.43 2.00 3.13
C LEU A 163 19.08 1.10 4.30
N SER A 164 20.03 0.27 4.71
CA SER A 164 19.92 -0.55 5.93
C SER A 164 20.78 0.07 7.04
N PRO A 165 20.19 0.89 7.94
CA PRO A 165 20.96 1.70 8.89
C PRO A 165 21.48 0.91 10.10
N SER A 166 21.30 -0.42 10.14
CA SER A 166 21.68 -1.26 11.29
C SER A 166 21.01 -0.83 12.60
N ILE A 167 19.75 -0.37 12.51
CA ILE A 167 18.92 -0.03 13.68
C ILE A 167 17.99 -1.22 13.95
N ASP A 168 18.10 -1.81 15.13
CA ASP A 168 17.17 -2.83 15.62
C ASP A 168 15.97 -2.13 16.30
N PRO A 169 14.76 -2.20 15.74
CA PRO A 169 13.56 -1.59 16.32
C PRO A 169 13.06 -2.31 17.58
N HIS A 170 13.76 -3.32 18.10
CA HIS A 170 13.37 -4.10 19.28
C HIS A 170 11.95 -4.70 19.17
N THR A 171 11.56 -5.12 17.97
CA THR A 171 10.33 -5.88 17.70
C THR A 171 10.63 -7.40 17.62
N HIS A 172 9.59 -8.24 17.53
CA HIS A 172 9.76 -9.70 17.38
C HIS A 172 10.76 -10.07 16.25
N LEU A 173 11.67 -11.01 16.55
CA LEU A 173 12.82 -11.44 15.73
C LEU A 173 12.52 -11.81 14.26
N LEU A 174 11.26 -12.10 13.90
CA LEU A 174 10.84 -12.51 12.55
C LEU A 174 10.38 -11.35 11.66
N THR A 175 10.25 -10.14 12.21
CA THR A 175 9.80 -8.92 11.50
C THR A 175 10.87 -7.83 11.44
N THR A 176 12.08 -8.11 11.93
CA THR A 176 13.18 -7.13 11.91
C THR A 176 13.89 -7.14 10.56
N THR A 177 13.54 -6.20 9.69
CA THR A 177 14.31 -5.87 8.48
C THR A 177 15.20 -4.66 8.76
N GLY A 178 16.52 -4.77 8.54
CA GLY A 178 17.49 -3.70 8.84
C GLY A 178 18.75 -4.14 9.59
N ILE A 179 18.86 -5.43 9.94
CA ILE A 179 20.08 -6.05 10.47
C ILE A 179 21.02 -6.39 9.31
N LEU A 180 22.34 -6.48 9.56
CA LEU A 180 23.39 -6.82 8.59
C LEU A 180 23.17 -8.11 7.77
N ASP A 181 22.23 -8.97 8.18
CA ASP A 181 21.87 -10.24 7.53
C ASP A 181 20.48 -10.17 6.85
N SER A 182 20.18 -9.03 6.23
CA SER A 182 18.92 -8.78 5.52
C SER A 182 19.13 -8.74 4.02
N ASN A 183 18.23 -9.37 3.25
CA ASN A 183 18.23 -9.34 1.78
C ASN A 183 17.76 -7.99 1.20
N PHE A 184 17.89 -6.90 1.95
CA PHE A 184 17.28 -5.62 1.67
C PHE A 184 18.27 -4.46 1.78
N GLY A 185 18.37 -3.70 0.69
CA GLY A 185 19.05 -2.41 0.61
C GLY A 185 20.58 -2.47 0.65
N PHE A 186 21.18 -1.30 0.65
CA PHE A 186 22.63 -1.12 0.70
C PHE A 186 23.16 -1.09 2.13
N PHE A 187 24.27 -1.78 2.35
CA PHE A 187 25.11 -1.65 3.55
C PHE A 187 26.18 -0.58 3.33
N ARG A 188 26.64 0.03 4.42
CA ARG A 188 27.77 0.96 4.40
C ARG A 188 29.10 0.24 4.21
#